data_AF-A0A314LB92-F1
#
_entry.id   AF-A0A314LB92-F1
#
_cell.length_a   1.000
_cell.length_b   1.000
_cell.length_c   1.000
_cell.angle_alpha   90.00
_cell.angle_beta   90.00
_cell.angle_gamma   90.00
#
_symmetry.space_group_name_H-M   'P 1'
#
loop_
_entity.id
_entity.type
_entity.pdbx_description
1 polymer ?
#
loop_
_entity_poly.entity_id
_entity_poly.type
_entity_poly.pdbx_seq_one_letter_code
_entity_poly.pdbx_strand_id
1 'polypeptide(L)'
;MEGGEKINTSEANNSCTIPREMDGLHLKPVACLESGEGLPYAPEDWPYPGDIWTWKVGKRVKASGYFQDRYLIAPKRLQETPRKKMWFLSKISLKDYIKTNFPEADINAFFSSFVWEIPAEFNSFFSSSEGKG
;
A
#
# COMPACT_ATOMS: atom_id res chain seq x y z
N MET A 1 56.45 10.40 -23.64
CA MET A 1 55.37 11.09 -22.90
C MET A 1 54.20 10.12 -22.89
N GLU A 2 54.12 9.36 -21.81
CA GLU A 2 53.08 8.37 -21.55
C GLU A 2 51.97 9.07 -20.76
N GLY A 3 50.72 8.78 -21.08
CA GLY A 3 49.54 9.37 -20.44
C GLY A 3 48.42 9.47 -21.47
N GLY A 4 47.28 8.84 -21.32
CA GLY A 4 46.69 8.19 -20.17
C GLY A 4 45.19 8.18 -20.46
N GLU A 5 44.67 6.99 -20.69
CA GLU A 5 43.26 6.71 -21.00
C GLU A 5 42.37 7.19 -19.85
N LYS A 6 41.32 7.95 -20.16
CA LYS A 6 40.27 8.31 -19.19
C LYS A 6 38.90 8.07 -19.82
N ILE A 7 38.43 6.85 -19.64
CA ILE A 7 37.00 6.53 -19.55
C ILE A 7 36.37 7.38 -18.44
N ASN A 8 35.18 7.90 -18.66
CA ASN A 8 34.23 8.28 -17.61
C ASN A 8 32.83 8.20 -18.21
N THR A 9 32.28 7.00 -18.21
CA THR A 9 30.84 6.73 -18.32
C THR A 9 30.20 7.21 -17.02
N SER A 10 29.47 8.31 -17.04
CA SER A 10 28.62 8.70 -15.91
C SER A 10 27.29 7.96 -16.02
N GLU A 11 27.24 6.78 -15.43
CA GLU A 11 26.00 6.09 -15.06
C GLU A 11 25.22 6.99 -14.09
N ALA A 12 24.06 7.48 -14.53
CA ALA A 12 23.11 8.13 -13.65
C ALA A 12 22.42 7.04 -12.81
N ASN A 13 23.05 6.69 -11.70
CA ASN A 13 22.50 5.92 -10.60
C ASN A 13 21.39 6.73 -9.91
N ASN A 14 20.19 6.70 -10.49
CA ASN A 14 18.95 7.18 -9.86
C ASN A 14 18.48 6.19 -8.78
N SER A 15 19.27 6.07 -7.70
CA SER A 15 18.83 5.39 -6.48
C SER A 15 17.73 6.20 -5.79
N CYS A 16 16.52 6.13 -6.32
CA CYS A 16 15.32 6.64 -5.67
C CYS A 16 14.81 5.57 -4.68
N THR A 17 15.29 5.70 -3.45
CA THR A 17 14.68 5.27 -2.19
C THR A 17 14.01 3.89 -2.21
N ILE A 18 14.80 2.87 -1.84
CA ILE A 18 14.38 1.51 -1.51
C ILE A 18 13.11 1.53 -0.63
N PRO A 19 12.07 0.72 -0.94
CA PRO A 19 10.93 0.52 -0.05
C PRO A 19 11.43 0.02 1.31
N ARG A 20 11.01 0.65 2.40
CA ARG A 20 11.39 0.21 3.75
C ARG A 20 11.02 -1.27 3.91
N GLU A 21 12.05 -2.10 4.01
CA GLU A 21 11.93 -3.49 4.42
C GLU A 21 11.30 -3.50 5.82
N MET A 22 10.09 -4.06 5.90
CA MET A 22 9.53 -4.47 7.18
C MET A 22 9.88 -5.95 7.31
N ASP A 23 10.87 -6.23 8.14
CA ASP A 23 11.24 -7.59 8.59
C ASP A 23 11.30 -8.65 7.48
N GLY A 24 12.05 -8.38 6.40
CA GLY A 24 12.29 -9.34 5.31
C GLY A 24 11.14 -9.52 4.32
N LEU A 25 10.03 -8.80 4.45
CA LEU A 25 8.97 -8.79 3.45
C LEU A 25 9.31 -7.76 2.36
N HIS A 26 9.66 -8.24 1.17
CA HIS A 26 9.74 -7.41 -0.03
C HIS A 26 8.34 -6.87 -0.36
N LEU A 27 8.06 -5.63 0.03
CA LEU A 27 6.80 -4.96 -0.29
C LEU A 27 6.76 -4.69 -1.80
N LYS A 28 5.88 -5.40 -2.51
CA LYS A 28 5.66 -5.23 -3.94
C LYS A 28 4.97 -3.88 -4.22
N PRO A 29 5.61 -2.94 -4.96
CA PRO A 29 4.92 -1.76 -5.46
C PRO A 29 3.68 -2.14 -6.28
N VAL A 30 2.62 -1.34 -6.20
CA VAL A 30 1.36 -1.59 -6.90
C VAL A 30 1.01 -0.45 -7.87
N ALA A 31 0.26 -0.77 -8.91
CA ALA A 31 -0.21 0.18 -9.90
C ALA A 31 -1.36 1.04 -9.37
N CYS A 32 -1.58 2.20 -9.98
CA CYS A 32 -2.73 3.05 -9.68
C CYS A 32 -4.05 2.29 -9.88
N LEU A 33 -5.02 2.52 -8.99
CA LEU A 33 -6.34 1.86 -8.99
C LEU A 33 -6.33 0.34 -8.74
N GLU A 34 -5.17 -0.25 -8.47
CA GLU A 34 -5.04 -1.67 -8.14
C GLU A 34 -5.73 -2.01 -6.81
N SER A 35 -6.13 -3.26 -6.70
CA SER A 35 -6.70 -3.83 -5.48
C SER A 35 -6.26 -5.27 -5.33
N GLY A 36 -6.21 -5.73 -4.11
CA GLY A 36 -5.96 -7.13 -3.77
C GLY A 36 -6.58 -7.48 -2.42
N GLU A 37 -6.34 -8.70 -1.98
CA GLU A 37 -6.90 -9.24 -0.76
C GLU A 37 -5.75 -9.66 0.17
N GLY A 38 -5.97 -9.50 1.47
CA GLY A 38 -5.08 -9.99 2.51
C GLY A 38 -3.68 -9.36 2.52
N LEU A 39 -2.74 -10.13 3.05
CA LEU A 39 -1.37 -9.72 3.30
C LEU A 39 -0.61 -9.43 1.99
N PRO A 40 0.39 -8.54 2.02
CA PRO A 40 0.86 -7.80 3.20
C PRO A 40 0.07 -6.51 3.46
N TYR A 41 -0.93 -6.15 2.64
CA TYR A 41 -1.52 -4.80 2.64
C TYR A 41 -2.88 -4.68 3.36
N ALA A 42 -3.52 -5.80 3.67
CA ALA A 42 -4.74 -5.89 4.45
C ALA A 42 -4.64 -7.05 5.45
N PRO A 43 -5.40 -7.01 6.55
CA PRO A 43 -5.41 -8.11 7.52
C PRO A 43 -6.10 -9.36 6.97
N GLU A 44 -5.67 -10.50 7.48
CA GLU A 44 -6.26 -11.83 7.27
C GLU A 44 -6.67 -12.43 8.62
N ASP A 45 -7.59 -13.40 8.59
CA ASP A 45 -8.10 -14.12 9.75
C ASP A 45 -8.63 -13.24 10.89
N TRP A 46 -9.04 -12.01 10.57
CA TRP A 46 -9.54 -11.04 11.54
C TRP A 46 -10.89 -10.45 11.13
N PRO A 47 -11.88 -10.35 12.04
CA PRO A 47 -11.84 -10.72 13.45
C PRO A 47 -12.02 -12.22 13.72
N TYR A 48 -12.44 -13.01 12.73
CA TYR A 48 -12.49 -14.46 12.86
C TYR A 48 -11.71 -15.15 11.74
N PRO A 49 -11.24 -16.39 11.96
CA PRO A 49 -10.58 -17.16 10.93
C PRO A 49 -11.35 -17.20 9.60
N GLY A 50 -10.62 -17.07 8.50
CA GLY A 50 -11.14 -16.99 7.14
C GLY A 50 -11.67 -15.61 6.71
N ASP A 51 -11.68 -14.60 7.59
CA ASP A 51 -11.97 -13.23 7.15
C ASP A 51 -10.76 -12.62 6.44
N ILE A 52 -10.90 -12.41 5.14
CA ILE A 52 -9.89 -11.76 4.31
C ILE A 52 -10.37 -10.35 3.94
N TRP A 53 -9.58 -9.35 4.29
CA TRP A 53 -9.88 -7.96 3.97
C TRP A 53 -9.34 -7.60 2.59
N THR A 54 -10.06 -6.75 1.85
CA THR A 54 -9.58 -6.24 0.57
C THR A 54 -8.86 -4.91 0.79
N TRP A 55 -7.72 -4.70 0.15
CA TRP A 55 -7.08 -3.39 0.01
C TRP A 55 -7.30 -2.84 -1.41
N LYS A 56 -7.37 -1.52 -1.51
CA LYS A 56 -7.42 -0.81 -2.80
C LYS A 56 -6.64 0.49 -2.71
N VAL A 57 -5.99 0.87 -3.81
CA VAL A 57 -5.35 2.17 -3.95
C VAL A 57 -6.09 3.07 -4.93
N GLY A 58 -5.93 4.38 -4.77
CA GLY A 58 -6.45 5.40 -5.69
C GLY A 58 -5.41 5.84 -6.72
N LYS A 59 -5.48 7.11 -7.14
CA LYS A 59 -4.57 7.70 -8.12
C LYS A 59 -3.48 8.57 -7.48
N ARG A 60 -3.73 9.12 -6.29
CA ARG A 60 -2.83 10.07 -5.67
C ARG A 60 -1.71 9.35 -4.94
N VAL A 61 -0.48 9.75 -5.23
CA VAL A 61 0.72 9.24 -4.59
C VAL A 61 1.49 10.40 -3.96
N LYS A 62 2.01 10.17 -2.76
CA LYS A 62 2.83 11.13 -2.03
C LYS A 62 4.21 11.20 -2.68
N ALA A 63 4.92 12.31 -2.48
CA ALA A 63 6.32 12.46 -2.91
C ALA A 63 7.26 11.38 -2.31
N SER A 64 6.85 10.73 -1.21
CA SER A 64 7.58 9.61 -0.61
C SER A 64 7.45 8.28 -1.36
N GLY A 65 6.67 8.21 -2.44
CA GLY A 65 6.49 6.99 -3.23
C GLY A 65 5.38 6.05 -2.73
N TYR A 66 4.53 6.48 -1.81
CA TYR A 66 3.42 5.69 -1.26
C TYR A 66 2.07 6.32 -1.60
N PHE A 67 1.04 5.49 -1.78
CA PHE A 67 -0.31 5.99 -2.06
C PHE A 67 -0.84 6.86 -0.93
N GLN A 68 -1.40 8.02 -1.31
CA GLN A 68 -2.19 8.85 -0.41
C GLN A 68 -3.60 8.27 -0.29
N ASP A 69 -4.18 7.88 -1.42
CA ASP A 69 -5.49 7.24 -1.48
C ASP A 69 -5.32 5.73 -1.25
N ARG A 70 -5.64 5.28 -0.05
CA ARG A 70 -5.75 3.85 0.25
C ARG A 70 -7.06 3.56 0.96
N TYR A 71 -7.58 2.37 0.69
CA TYR A 71 -8.85 1.90 1.23
C TYR A 71 -8.70 0.48 1.73
N LEU A 72 -9.38 0.17 2.83
CA LEU A 72 -9.71 -1.20 3.21
C LEU A 72 -11.20 -1.44 3.04
N ILE A 73 -11.55 -2.64 2.63
CA ILE A 73 -12.93 -3.10 2.50
C ILE A 73 -13.10 -4.29 3.43
N ALA A 74 -14.10 -4.22 4.30
CA ALA A 74 -14.37 -5.26 5.25
C ALA A 74 -14.81 -6.57 4.56
N PRO A 75 -14.49 -7.75 5.13
CA PRO A 75 -15.03 -9.03 4.71
C PRO A 75 -16.56 -9.01 4.69
N LYS A 76 -17.16 -9.85 3.82
CA LYS A 76 -18.63 -9.92 3.65
C LYS A 76 -19.36 -10.16 4.98
N ARG A 77 -18.76 -10.93 5.90
CA ARG A 77 -19.32 -11.23 7.23
C ARG A 77 -19.52 -9.99 8.09
N LEU A 78 -18.70 -8.96 7.90
CA LEU A 78 -18.78 -7.71 8.65
C LEU A 78 -19.65 -6.65 7.95
N GLN A 79 -20.15 -6.93 6.74
CA GLN A 79 -20.99 -6.00 6.00
C GLN A 79 -22.45 -6.18 6.42
N GLU A 80 -23.08 -5.10 6.89
CA GLU A 80 -24.50 -5.11 7.29
C GLU A 80 -25.45 -5.57 6.17
N THR A 81 -25.09 -5.29 4.91
CA THR A 81 -25.87 -5.72 3.76
C THR A 81 -24.96 -6.21 2.64
N PRO A 82 -25.35 -7.27 1.88
CA PRO A 82 -24.54 -7.79 0.77
C PRO A 82 -24.30 -6.80 -0.36
N ARG A 83 -25.13 -5.75 -0.48
CA ARG A 83 -25.07 -4.76 -1.56
C ARG A 83 -24.18 -3.57 -1.22
N LYS A 84 -23.92 -3.31 0.07
CA LYS A 84 -23.15 -2.15 0.52
C LYS A 84 -21.84 -2.61 1.14
N LYS A 85 -20.77 -2.50 0.35
CA LYS A 85 -19.41 -2.69 0.84
C LYS A 85 -19.10 -1.67 1.95
N MET A 86 -18.49 -2.12 3.03
CA MET A 86 -18.03 -1.25 4.10
C MET A 86 -16.58 -0.84 3.84
N TRP A 87 -16.38 0.44 3.54
CA TRP A 87 -15.10 1.01 3.16
C TRP A 87 -14.49 1.82 4.30
N PHE A 88 -13.18 1.69 4.49
CA PHE A 88 -12.39 2.50 5.40
C PHE A 88 -11.35 3.28 4.63
N LEU A 89 -11.50 4.60 4.61
CA LEU A 89 -10.66 5.53 3.86
C LEU A 89 -9.47 6.05 4.69
N SER A 90 -9.45 5.79 6.00
CA SER A 90 -8.40 6.28 6.89
C SER A 90 -8.13 5.29 8.03
N LYS A 91 -6.92 5.36 8.61
CA LYS A 91 -6.59 4.63 9.85
C LYS A 91 -7.54 4.99 10.98
N ILE A 92 -7.92 6.27 11.09
CA ILE A 92 -8.77 6.78 12.17
C ILE A 92 -10.17 6.14 12.07
N SER A 93 -10.82 6.21 10.90
CA SER A 93 -12.14 5.60 10.70
C SER A 93 -12.15 4.08 10.97
N LEU A 94 -11.07 3.39 10.61
CA LEU A 94 -10.95 1.96 10.90
C LEU A 94 -10.74 1.69 12.39
N LYS A 95 -9.87 2.46 13.03
CA LYS A 95 -9.60 2.37 14.48
C LYS A 95 -10.87 2.60 15.28
N ASP A 96 -11.65 3.61 14.94
CA ASP A 96 -12.91 3.92 15.62
C ASP A 96 -13.93 2.80 15.43
N TYR A 97 -14.06 2.27 14.20
CA TYR A 97 -14.91 1.11 13.93
C TYR A 97 -14.53 -0.10 14.78
N ILE A 98 -13.24 -0.44 14.85
CA ILE A 98 -12.76 -1.59 15.63
C ILE A 98 -13.07 -1.38 17.12
N LYS A 99 -12.79 -0.19 17.67
CA LYS A 99 -13.11 0.13 19.06
C LYS A 99 -14.58 -0.01 19.40
N THR A 100 -15.46 0.42 18.49
CA THR A 100 -16.90 0.39 18.72
C THR A 100 -17.48 -1.00 18.58
N ASN A 101 -17.03 -1.80 17.60
CA ASN A 101 -17.64 -3.09 17.26
C ASN A 101 -16.92 -4.29 17.91
N PHE A 102 -15.64 -4.13 18.23
CA PHE A 102 -14.78 -5.14 18.84
C PHE A 102 -14.00 -4.53 20.01
N PRO A 103 -14.68 -4.14 21.11
CA PRO A 103 -14.05 -3.43 22.23
C PRO A 103 -12.95 -4.24 22.93
N GLU A 104 -12.97 -5.57 22.79
CA GLU A 104 -11.95 -6.49 23.32
C GLU A 104 -10.73 -6.65 22.40
N ALA A 105 -10.77 -6.11 21.17
CA ALA A 105 -9.70 -6.29 20.21
C ALA A 105 -8.44 -5.50 20.61
N ASP A 106 -7.27 -6.15 20.50
CA ASP A 106 -5.99 -5.45 20.54
C ASP A 106 -5.78 -4.69 19.23
N ILE A 107 -6.02 -3.38 19.30
CA ILE A 107 -5.89 -2.45 18.17
C ILE A 107 -4.45 -2.39 17.67
N ASN A 108 -3.46 -2.50 18.56
CA ASN A 108 -2.07 -2.43 18.17
C ASN A 108 -1.67 -3.70 17.42
N ALA A 109 -2.04 -4.87 17.95
CA ALA A 109 -1.84 -6.15 17.26
C ALA A 109 -2.52 -6.15 15.88
N PHE A 110 -3.74 -5.61 15.78
CA PHE A 110 -4.44 -5.47 14.50
C PHE A 110 -3.64 -4.64 13.49
N PHE A 111 -3.20 -3.43 13.85
CA PHE A 111 -2.46 -2.57 12.92
C PHE A 111 -1.01 -3.03 12.68
N SER A 112 -0.46 -3.89 13.53
CA SER A 112 0.83 -4.56 13.33
C SER A 112 0.75 -5.81 12.45
N SER A 113 -0.44 -6.37 12.25
CA SER A 113 -0.62 -7.59 11.43
C SER A 113 -0.43 -7.38 9.93
N PHE A 114 -0.47 -6.14 9.44
CA PHE A 114 -0.32 -5.81 8.03
C PHE A 114 0.34 -4.44 7.84
N VAL A 115 0.80 -4.16 6.62
CA VAL A 115 1.40 -2.89 6.24
C VAL A 115 0.34 -1.93 5.72
N TRP A 116 0.22 -0.79 6.39
CA TRP A 116 -0.69 0.27 5.95
C TRP A 116 -0.16 1.10 4.79
N GLU A 117 1.14 1.37 4.69
CA GLU A 117 1.64 2.21 3.58
C GLU A 117 1.90 1.33 2.36
N ILE A 118 1.18 1.56 1.25
CA ILE A 118 1.35 0.77 0.01
C ILE A 118 2.30 1.53 -0.93
N PRO A 119 3.44 0.94 -1.32
CA PRO A 119 4.35 1.54 -2.28
C PRO A 119 3.70 1.60 -3.66
N ALA A 120 3.91 2.70 -4.37
CA ALA A 120 3.45 2.86 -5.75
C ALA A 120 4.50 2.43 -6.75
N GLU A 121 4.08 1.79 -7.84
CA GLU A 121 4.96 1.53 -8.98
C GLU A 121 5.46 2.84 -9.58
N PHE A 122 6.78 2.98 -9.68
CA PHE A 122 7.42 4.20 -10.16
C PHE A 122 7.00 4.59 -11.59
N ASN A 123 6.67 3.63 -12.45
CA ASN A 123 6.15 3.91 -13.80
C ASN A 123 4.82 4.67 -13.80
N SER A 124 3.99 4.51 -12.76
CA SER A 124 2.70 5.21 -12.67
C SER A 124 2.84 6.74 -12.53
N PHE A 125 4.04 7.24 -12.16
CA PHE A 125 4.33 8.66 -12.05
C PHE A 125 4.70 9.33 -13.38
N PHE A 126 5.24 8.57 -14.35
CA PHE A 126 5.74 9.11 -15.62
C PHE A 126 4.78 8.94 -16.78
N SER A 127 3.72 8.12 -16.65
CA SER A 127 2.74 7.90 -17.73
C SER A 127 1.79 9.08 -18.02
N SER A 128 2.02 10.27 -17.46
CA SER A 128 1.22 11.48 -17.77
C SER A 128 1.96 12.54 -18.58
N SER A 129 3.11 12.24 -19.19
CA SER A 129 3.75 13.20 -20.12
C SER A 129 4.37 12.54 -21.35
N GLU A 130 3.54 11.90 -22.17
CA GLU A 130 3.72 11.79 -23.62
C GLU A 130 2.30 11.90 -24.21
N GLY A 131 1.86 12.92 -24.94
CA GLY A 131 2.52 13.89 -25.80
C GLY A 131 1.74 13.90 -27.12
N LYS A 132 1.42 15.08 -27.66
CA LYS A 132 1.32 15.52 -29.08
C LYS A 132 0.74 16.93 -29.03
N GLY A 133 1.32 17.97 -29.60
CA GLY A 133 2.23 18.09 -30.73
C GLY A 133 1.77 19.33 -31.50
#